data_AF-A0A5C6M4T7-F1
#
_entry.id   AF-A0A5C6M4T7-F1
#
_cell.length_a   1.000
_cell.length_b   1.000
_cell.length_c   1.000
_cell.angle_alpha   90.00
_cell.angle_beta   90.00
_cell.angle_gamma   90.00
#
_symmetry.space_group_name_H-M   'P 1'
#
loop_
_entity.id
_entity.type
_entity.pdbx_description
1 polymer ?
#
loop_
_entity_poly.entity_id
_entity_poly.type
_entity_poly.pdbx_seq_one_letter_code
_entity_poly.pdbx_strand_id
1 'polypeptide(L)'
;MRFWRECLCVVLCVSCSASGVRADELEAKVARWKKDYEARVLPIIRERCQQCHNAEKSEGELDLSKFATGDQAYEAADAWERVARRIRLNEMPPQGSPGLNDRQKGTFQKWVDTRPNQDLCSQLASEETQSWYRGYVMSRRLTQLEYRNAVRDLLGQSLPAGEEPPVDGAGGEGFDTVGDSLFTSTLHTEAYLLLADQLVDRALPAGRMEQWLSGAGEQSGGVLRGLLSESQWRLLDTAASADAAGVQSAVQQLIAGFARRAWRRPPTEEEVT
;
A
#
# COMPACT_ATOMS: atom_id res chain seq x y z
N MET A 1 -53.29 5.46 6.82
CA MET A 1 -52.25 4.39 6.83
C MET A 1 -52.16 3.56 5.53
N ARG A 2 -52.58 4.08 4.36
CA ARG A 2 -52.38 3.41 3.06
C ARG A 2 -51.30 4.07 2.18
N PHE A 3 -51.03 5.36 2.39
CA PHE A 3 -50.04 6.13 1.63
C PHE A 3 -48.57 5.78 1.93
N TRP A 4 -48.26 5.22 3.11
CA TRP A 4 -46.88 4.90 3.50
C TRP A 4 -46.40 3.52 3.06
N ARG A 5 -47.30 2.62 2.63
CA ARG A 5 -46.93 1.29 2.13
C ARG A 5 -46.53 1.29 0.65
N GLU A 6 -46.99 2.27 -0.14
CA GLU A 6 -46.70 2.31 -1.57
C GLU A 6 -45.35 2.98 -1.91
N CYS A 7 -44.92 3.97 -1.13
CA CYS A 7 -43.60 4.59 -1.34
C CYS A 7 -42.44 3.64 -1.01
N LEU A 8 -42.62 2.68 -0.09
CA LEU A 8 -41.56 1.73 0.28
C LEU A 8 -41.28 0.70 -0.83
N CYS A 9 -42.30 0.29 -1.60
CA CYS A 9 -42.13 -0.64 -2.72
C CYS A 9 -41.44 -0.01 -3.94
N VAL A 10 -41.65 1.27 -4.20
CA VAL A 10 -41.04 1.95 -5.37
C VAL A 10 -39.54 2.18 -5.17
N VAL A 11 -39.08 2.47 -3.95
CA VAL A 11 -37.66 2.68 -3.63
C VAL A 11 -36.85 1.36 -3.66
N LEU A 12 -37.47 0.23 -3.29
CA LEU A 12 -36.86 -1.10 -3.38
C LEU A 12 -36.74 -1.63 -4.82
N CYS A 13 -37.67 -1.29 -5.72
CA CYS A 13 -37.56 -1.67 -7.14
C CYS A 13 -36.48 -0.86 -7.90
N VAL A 14 -36.25 0.41 -7.56
CA VAL A 14 -35.24 1.25 -8.26
C VAL A 14 -33.81 0.87 -7.90
N SER A 15 -33.56 0.39 -6.68
CA SER A 15 -32.24 -0.04 -6.21
C SER A 15 -31.83 -1.41 -6.77
N CYS A 16 -32.79 -2.31 -7.04
CA CYS A 16 -32.52 -3.60 -7.66
C CYS A 16 -32.11 -3.47 -9.15
N SER A 17 -32.77 -2.56 -9.89
CA SER A 17 -32.49 -2.32 -11.32
C SER A 17 -31.10 -1.75 -11.59
N ALA A 18 -30.56 -0.93 -10.68
CA ALA A 18 -29.22 -0.34 -10.85
C ALA A 18 -28.08 -1.36 -10.71
N SER A 19 -28.32 -2.48 -10.01
CA SER A 19 -27.33 -3.55 -9.83
C SER A 19 -27.23 -4.45 -11.06
N GLY A 20 -28.36 -4.75 -11.70
CA GLY A 20 -28.39 -5.54 -12.95
C GLY A 20 -27.69 -4.84 -14.11
N VAL A 21 -27.92 -3.53 -14.30
CA VAL A 21 -27.31 -2.76 -15.39
C VAL A 21 -25.77 -2.74 -15.32
N ARG A 22 -25.19 -2.72 -14.10
CA ARG A 22 -23.73 -2.75 -13.93
C ARG A 22 -23.12 -4.12 -14.18
N ALA A 23 -23.81 -5.19 -13.81
CA ALA A 23 -23.38 -6.55 -14.09
C ALA A 23 -23.38 -6.82 -15.61
N ASP A 24 -24.46 -6.46 -16.30
CA ASP A 24 -24.59 -6.62 -17.76
C ASP A 24 -23.52 -5.82 -18.53
N GLU A 25 -23.20 -4.60 -18.09
CA GLU A 25 -22.15 -3.78 -18.70
C GLU A 25 -20.76 -4.40 -18.52
N LEU A 26 -20.47 -4.95 -17.33
CA LEU A 26 -19.19 -5.61 -17.05
C LEU A 26 -19.04 -6.88 -17.88
N GLU A 27 -20.07 -7.73 -17.93
CA GLU A 27 -20.08 -8.94 -18.74
C GLU A 27 -19.86 -8.63 -20.23
N ALA A 28 -20.52 -7.60 -20.76
CA ALA A 28 -20.32 -7.15 -22.13
C ALA A 28 -18.88 -6.67 -22.39
N LYS A 29 -18.28 -5.94 -21.44
CA LYS A 29 -16.88 -5.52 -21.52
C LYS A 29 -15.92 -6.71 -21.49
N VAL A 30 -16.15 -7.69 -20.62
CA VAL A 30 -15.34 -8.91 -20.52
C VAL A 30 -15.44 -9.71 -21.82
N ALA A 31 -16.64 -9.94 -22.33
CA ALA A 31 -16.85 -10.66 -23.59
C ALA A 31 -16.13 -9.97 -24.76
N ARG A 32 -16.19 -8.63 -24.84
CA ARG A 32 -15.46 -7.85 -25.85
C ARG A 32 -13.94 -8.00 -25.70
N TRP A 33 -13.43 -7.93 -24.47
CA TRP A 33 -12.01 -8.06 -24.20
C TRP A 33 -11.46 -9.45 -24.60
N LYS A 34 -12.22 -10.51 -24.31
CA LYS A 34 -11.91 -11.89 -24.71
C LYS A 34 -11.90 -12.06 -26.22
N LYS A 35 -12.89 -11.48 -26.91
CA LYS A 35 -12.93 -11.48 -28.39
C LYS A 35 -11.76 -10.70 -29.00
N ASP A 36 -11.38 -9.58 -28.39
CA ASP A 36 -10.25 -8.77 -28.84
C ASP A 36 -8.91 -9.51 -28.67
N TYR A 37 -8.77 -10.31 -27.61
CA TYR A 37 -7.64 -11.21 -27.44
C TYR A 37 -7.51 -12.16 -28.64
N GLU A 38 -8.56 -12.93 -28.91
CA GLU A 38 -8.54 -13.98 -29.95
C GLU A 38 -8.33 -13.40 -31.35
N ALA A 39 -8.95 -12.25 -31.64
CA ALA A 39 -8.90 -11.64 -32.96
C ALA A 39 -7.59 -10.89 -33.24
N ARG A 40 -6.97 -10.29 -32.22
CA ARG A 40 -5.87 -9.32 -32.43
C ARG A 40 -4.57 -9.65 -31.69
N VAL A 41 -4.65 -10.28 -30.52
CA VAL A 41 -3.49 -10.52 -29.66
C VAL A 41 -2.95 -11.93 -29.85
N LEU A 42 -3.82 -12.93 -29.88
CA LEU A 42 -3.46 -14.33 -30.07
C LEU A 42 -2.66 -14.59 -31.37
N PRO A 43 -2.96 -13.96 -32.53
CA PRO A 43 -2.11 -14.09 -33.72
C PRO A 43 -0.68 -13.59 -33.49
N ILE A 44 -0.52 -12.47 -32.76
CA ILE A 44 0.81 -11.92 -32.43
C ILE A 44 1.56 -12.88 -31.51
N ILE A 45 0.89 -13.44 -30.50
CA ILE A 45 1.49 -14.41 -29.57
C ILE A 45 1.98 -15.65 -30.32
N ARG A 46 1.15 -16.21 -31.20
CA ARG A 46 1.50 -17.38 -32.01
C ARG A 46 2.69 -17.11 -32.92
N GLU A 47 2.71 -15.94 -33.56
CA GLU A 47 3.76 -15.58 -34.51
C GLU A 47 5.08 -15.21 -33.83
N ARG A 48 5.04 -14.48 -32.70
CA ARG A 48 6.22 -13.80 -32.14
C ARG A 48 6.67 -14.34 -30.79
N CYS A 49 5.80 -14.95 -30.01
CA CYS A 49 6.11 -15.38 -28.64
C CYS A 49 6.24 -16.92 -28.55
N GLN A 50 5.35 -17.65 -29.22
CA GLN A 50 5.33 -19.11 -29.18
C GLN A 50 6.49 -19.78 -29.93
N GLN A 51 7.41 -19.03 -30.53
CA GLN A 51 8.67 -19.59 -31.04
C GLN A 51 9.58 -20.07 -29.87
N CYS A 52 9.50 -19.39 -28.72
CA CYS A 52 10.32 -19.66 -27.53
C CYS A 52 9.51 -19.97 -26.26
N HIS A 53 8.20 -19.68 -26.24
CA HIS A 53 7.30 -19.88 -25.10
C HIS A 53 6.10 -20.76 -25.48
N ASN A 54 6.34 -22.05 -25.65
CA ASN A 54 5.36 -23.07 -26.00
C ASN A 54 5.56 -24.33 -25.14
N ALA A 55 4.75 -25.37 -25.37
CA ALA A 55 4.80 -26.62 -24.61
C ALA A 55 6.12 -27.39 -24.75
N GLU A 56 6.84 -27.26 -25.87
CA GLU A 56 8.11 -27.95 -26.14
C GLU A 56 9.33 -27.12 -25.70
N LYS A 57 9.26 -25.80 -25.90
CA LYS A 57 10.28 -24.82 -25.53
C LYS A 57 9.63 -23.79 -24.62
N SER A 58 9.88 -23.89 -23.33
CA SER A 58 9.32 -23.01 -22.30
C SER A 58 10.42 -22.16 -21.68
N GLU A 59 10.98 -21.23 -22.48
CA GLU A 59 12.00 -20.31 -21.96
C GLU A 59 11.43 -19.47 -20.81
N GLY A 60 12.19 -19.34 -19.73
CA GLY A 60 11.74 -18.66 -18.52
C GLY A 60 10.52 -19.31 -17.84
N GLU A 61 10.33 -20.63 -18.04
CA GLU A 61 9.24 -21.42 -17.45
C GLU A 61 7.83 -20.94 -17.85
N LEU A 62 7.74 -20.26 -19.00
CA LEU A 62 6.51 -19.71 -19.53
C LEU A 62 6.06 -20.51 -20.76
N ASP A 63 4.83 -21.03 -20.70
CA ASP A 63 4.18 -21.69 -21.84
C ASP A 63 2.93 -20.90 -22.23
N LEU A 64 3.02 -20.15 -23.33
CA LEU A 64 1.93 -19.33 -23.85
C LEU A 64 0.97 -20.11 -24.74
N SER A 65 1.23 -21.40 -25.03
CA SER A 65 0.32 -22.24 -25.81
C SER A 65 -0.95 -22.62 -25.03
N LYS A 66 -0.88 -22.57 -23.70
CA LYS A 66 -2.01 -22.83 -22.79
C LYS A 66 -3.10 -21.76 -22.83
N PHE A 67 -2.81 -20.60 -23.42
CA PHE A 67 -3.76 -19.50 -23.57
C PHE A 67 -4.27 -19.46 -25.02
N ALA A 68 -5.00 -20.49 -25.43
CA ALA A 68 -5.56 -20.59 -26.76
C ALA A 68 -6.87 -19.82 -26.92
N THR A 69 -7.54 -19.45 -25.82
CA THR A 69 -8.83 -18.76 -25.82
C THR A 69 -8.80 -17.49 -24.96
N GLY A 70 -9.77 -16.59 -25.21
CA GLY A 70 -9.95 -15.38 -24.41
C GLY A 70 -10.27 -15.70 -22.94
N ASP A 71 -10.97 -16.80 -22.67
CA ASP A 71 -11.26 -17.25 -21.30
C ASP A 71 -9.98 -17.60 -20.54
N GLN A 72 -9.11 -18.42 -21.14
CA GLN A 72 -7.82 -18.79 -20.55
C GLN A 72 -6.93 -17.57 -20.33
N ALA A 73 -6.96 -16.61 -21.25
CA ALA A 73 -6.23 -15.36 -21.10
C ALA A 73 -6.81 -14.48 -19.99
N TYR A 74 -8.13 -14.47 -19.80
CA TYR A 74 -8.81 -13.65 -18.81
C TYR A 74 -8.50 -14.08 -17.37
N GLU A 75 -8.43 -15.39 -17.13
CA GLU A 75 -8.07 -15.97 -15.82
C GLU A 75 -6.60 -15.74 -15.45
N ALA A 76 -5.71 -15.61 -16.42
CA ALA A 76 -4.26 -15.52 -16.22
C ALA A 76 -3.73 -14.08 -16.11
N ALA A 77 -4.40 -13.23 -15.33
CA ALA A 77 -4.09 -11.79 -15.22
C ALA A 77 -2.60 -11.52 -14.92
N ASP A 78 -2.07 -12.17 -13.89
CA ASP A 78 -0.70 -11.98 -13.41
C ASP A 78 0.36 -12.41 -14.43
N ALA A 79 0.05 -13.42 -15.25
CA ALA A 79 0.94 -13.82 -16.33
C ALA A 79 1.02 -12.71 -17.40
N TRP A 80 -0.12 -12.15 -17.80
CA TRP A 80 -0.17 -11.11 -18.82
C TRP A 80 0.40 -9.77 -18.36
N GLU A 81 0.26 -9.43 -17.08
CA GLU A 81 0.91 -8.24 -16.52
C GLU A 81 2.44 -8.35 -16.55
N ARG A 82 2.98 -9.52 -16.18
CA ARG A 82 4.43 -9.78 -16.28
C ARG A 82 4.91 -9.72 -17.74
N VAL A 83 4.17 -10.32 -18.67
CA VAL A 83 4.51 -10.26 -20.10
C VAL A 83 4.46 -8.82 -20.61
N ALA A 84 3.44 -8.04 -20.24
CA ALA A 84 3.32 -6.63 -20.62
C ALA A 84 4.51 -5.81 -20.11
N ARG A 85 4.93 -6.02 -18.86
CA ARG A 85 6.10 -5.36 -18.27
C ARG A 85 7.38 -5.67 -19.06
N ARG A 86 7.66 -6.94 -19.35
CA ARG A 86 8.84 -7.36 -20.14
C ARG A 86 8.84 -6.72 -21.55
N ILE A 87 7.68 -6.60 -22.20
CA ILE A 87 7.55 -5.94 -23.50
C ILE A 87 7.77 -4.44 -23.40
N ARG A 88 7.21 -3.76 -22.38
CA ARG A 88 7.39 -2.32 -22.15
C ARG A 88 8.85 -1.96 -21.91
N LEU A 89 9.57 -2.79 -21.16
CA LEU A 89 11.00 -2.63 -20.87
C LEU A 89 11.91 -3.04 -22.05
N ASN A 90 11.35 -3.47 -23.18
CA ASN A 90 12.09 -4.00 -24.33
C ASN A 90 13.03 -5.18 -23.97
N GLU A 91 12.73 -5.91 -22.91
CA GLU A 91 13.45 -7.13 -22.52
C GLU A 91 13.02 -8.33 -23.38
N MET A 92 11.78 -8.28 -23.90
CA MET A 92 11.23 -9.27 -24.80
C MET A 92 10.70 -8.63 -26.09
N PRO A 93 10.97 -9.21 -27.27
CA PRO A 93 11.82 -10.39 -27.51
C PRO A 93 13.33 -10.13 -27.30
N PRO A 94 14.15 -11.15 -27.00
CA PRO A 94 15.59 -10.98 -26.79
C PRO A 94 16.30 -10.58 -28.09
N GLN A 95 17.51 -10.04 -27.96
CA GLN A 95 18.32 -9.66 -29.13
C GLN A 95 18.54 -10.86 -30.06
N GLY A 96 18.37 -10.64 -31.36
CA GLY A 96 18.49 -11.68 -32.39
C GLY A 96 17.19 -12.45 -32.69
N SER A 97 16.13 -12.26 -31.90
CA SER A 97 14.80 -12.82 -32.18
C SER A 97 13.93 -11.86 -33.01
N PRO A 98 12.88 -12.37 -33.70
CA PRO A 98 11.95 -11.50 -34.44
C PRO A 98 11.27 -10.50 -33.51
N GLY A 99 11.61 -9.22 -33.64
CA GLY A 99 11.06 -8.15 -32.81
C GLY A 99 9.54 -7.96 -32.99
N LEU A 100 8.94 -7.27 -32.01
CA LEU A 100 7.59 -6.71 -32.11
C LEU A 100 7.67 -5.31 -32.70
N ASN A 101 6.87 -5.03 -33.74
CA ASN A 101 6.73 -3.66 -34.25
C ASN A 101 5.85 -2.81 -33.31
N ASP A 102 5.90 -1.49 -33.47
CA ASP A 102 5.18 -0.54 -32.59
C ASP A 102 3.66 -0.76 -32.58
N ARG A 103 3.08 -1.16 -33.72
CA ARG A 103 1.66 -1.48 -33.82
C ARG A 103 1.29 -2.72 -32.99
N GLN A 104 2.14 -3.75 -33.03
CA GLN A 104 1.96 -4.97 -32.23
C GLN A 104 2.11 -4.67 -30.74
N LYS A 105 3.15 -3.92 -30.35
CA LYS A 105 3.35 -3.48 -28.96
C LYS A 105 2.14 -2.68 -28.45
N GLY A 106 1.69 -1.68 -29.22
CA GLY A 106 0.54 -0.87 -28.84
C GLY A 106 -0.77 -1.66 -28.78
N THR A 107 -0.96 -2.64 -29.67
CA THR A 107 -2.13 -3.54 -29.63
C THR A 107 -2.13 -4.39 -28.37
N PHE A 108 -0.99 -4.97 -28.01
CA PHE A 108 -0.83 -5.78 -26.81
C PHE A 108 -1.02 -4.96 -25.53
N GLN A 109 -0.34 -3.82 -25.42
CA GLN A 109 -0.43 -2.93 -24.26
C GLN A 109 -1.86 -2.45 -24.04
N LYS A 110 -2.52 -1.93 -25.09
CA LYS A 110 -3.91 -1.49 -25.01
C LYS A 110 -4.84 -2.62 -24.57
N TRP A 111 -4.62 -3.85 -25.03
CA TRP A 111 -5.43 -4.98 -24.60
C TRP A 111 -5.23 -5.27 -23.10
N VAL A 112 -4.01 -5.32 -22.58
CA VAL A 112 -3.75 -5.51 -21.14
C VAL A 112 -4.35 -4.39 -20.31
N ASP A 113 -4.14 -3.13 -20.72
CA ASP A 113 -4.59 -1.94 -19.99
C ASP A 113 -6.12 -1.79 -19.96
N THR A 114 -6.83 -2.43 -20.89
CA THR A 114 -8.30 -2.38 -20.97
C THR A 114 -8.98 -3.58 -20.32
N ARG A 115 -8.25 -4.45 -19.59
CA ARG A 115 -8.83 -5.61 -18.91
C ARG A 115 -9.88 -5.17 -17.87
N PRO A 116 -11.13 -5.65 -17.96
CA PRO A 116 -12.14 -5.37 -16.95
C PRO A 116 -11.86 -6.12 -15.63
N ASN A 117 -12.26 -5.53 -14.51
CA ASN A 117 -12.10 -6.09 -13.17
C ASN A 117 -10.64 -6.33 -12.75
N GLN A 118 -9.76 -5.37 -13.06
CA GLN A 118 -8.46 -5.31 -12.41
C GLN A 118 -8.68 -5.00 -10.93
N ASP A 119 -8.29 -5.92 -10.05
CA ASP A 119 -8.27 -5.67 -8.61
C ASP A 119 -7.11 -4.74 -8.26
N LEU A 120 -7.26 -3.48 -8.68
CA LEU A 120 -6.29 -2.44 -8.37
C LEU A 120 -6.34 -2.09 -6.88
N CYS A 121 -7.44 -2.37 -6.18
CA CYS A 121 -7.58 -2.00 -4.78
C CYS A 121 -6.65 -2.78 -3.84
N SER A 122 -6.27 -4.01 -4.19
CA SER A 122 -5.34 -4.83 -3.40
C SER A 122 -3.87 -4.67 -3.81
N GLN A 123 -3.59 -3.97 -4.91
CA GLN A 123 -2.23 -3.77 -5.41
C GLN A 123 -1.63 -2.46 -4.87
N LEU A 124 -0.38 -2.53 -4.39
CA LEU A 124 0.38 -1.34 -4.06
C LEU A 124 0.72 -0.58 -5.34
N ALA A 125 0.40 0.72 -5.37
CA ALA A 125 0.79 1.59 -6.45
C ALA A 125 2.32 1.62 -6.59
N SER A 126 2.83 1.22 -7.76
CA SER A 126 4.22 1.46 -8.17
C SER A 126 4.31 2.74 -9.01
N GLU A 127 5.52 3.27 -9.21
CA GLU A 127 5.72 4.45 -10.09
C GLU A 127 5.14 4.27 -11.50
N GLU A 128 5.09 3.05 -12.02
CA GLU A 128 4.53 2.74 -13.34
C GLU A 128 3.00 2.72 -13.33
N THR A 129 2.41 2.14 -12.28
CA THR A 129 0.97 1.93 -12.17
C THR A 129 0.27 3.10 -11.49
N GLN A 130 1.04 4.09 -11.00
CA GLN A 130 0.51 5.22 -10.24
C GLN A 130 -0.42 6.14 -11.03
N SER A 131 -0.50 6.01 -12.36
CA SER A 131 -1.42 6.83 -13.16
C SER A 131 -2.80 6.18 -13.32
N TRP A 132 -2.97 4.92 -12.89
CA TRP A 132 -4.14 4.11 -13.23
C TRP A 132 -5.25 4.12 -12.18
N TYR A 133 -4.92 4.45 -10.94
CA TYR A 133 -5.87 4.46 -9.83
C TYR A 133 -6.57 5.83 -9.80
N ARG A 134 -7.89 5.85 -9.69
CA ARG A 134 -8.65 7.10 -9.64
C ARG A 134 -8.73 7.58 -8.18
N GLY A 135 -8.24 8.80 -7.91
CA GLY A 135 -8.26 9.41 -6.57
C GLY A 135 -6.91 9.45 -5.84
N TYR A 136 -5.80 9.60 -6.57
CA TYR A 136 -4.44 9.51 -6.03
C TYR A 136 -4.17 10.43 -4.84
N VAL A 137 -3.60 9.84 -3.79
CA VAL A 137 -2.80 10.52 -2.77
C VAL A 137 -1.44 9.82 -2.80
N MET A 138 -0.40 10.52 -3.24
CA MET A 138 0.97 10.01 -3.16
C MET A 138 1.27 9.56 -1.72
N SER A 139 2.00 8.47 -1.55
CA SER A 139 2.61 8.18 -0.25
C SER A 139 3.51 9.36 0.08
N ARG A 140 3.07 10.16 1.06
CA ARG A 140 3.74 11.38 1.47
C ARG A 140 4.43 11.14 2.79
N ARG A 141 5.59 11.76 2.98
CA ARG A 141 6.15 11.87 4.33
C ARG A 141 5.26 12.75 5.20
N LEU A 142 5.47 12.66 6.51
CA LEU A 142 4.91 13.62 7.45
C LEU A 142 5.49 15.01 7.17
N THR A 143 4.66 16.04 7.29
CA THR A 143 5.15 17.42 7.32
C THR A 143 6.05 17.62 8.54
N GLN A 144 6.91 18.64 8.55
CA GLN A 144 7.76 18.98 9.69
C GLN A 144 6.93 19.10 10.97
N LEU A 145 5.74 19.72 10.89
CA LEU A 145 4.80 19.86 11.99
C LEU A 145 4.21 18.51 12.42
N GLU A 146 3.75 17.69 11.47
CA GLU A 146 3.21 16.36 11.75
C GLU A 146 4.28 15.45 12.38
N TYR A 147 5.51 15.48 11.87
CA TYR A 147 6.65 14.73 12.39
C TYR A 147 6.95 15.12 13.84
N ARG A 148 7.03 16.43 14.13
CA ARG A 148 7.23 16.92 15.50
C ARG A 148 6.13 16.46 16.44
N ASN A 149 4.87 16.52 16.01
CA ASN A 149 3.74 16.08 16.82
C ASN A 149 3.78 14.56 17.05
N ALA A 150 4.13 13.78 16.02
CA ALA A 150 4.27 12.33 16.13
C ALA A 150 5.40 11.95 17.12
N VAL A 151 6.57 12.60 17.01
CA VAL A 151 7.69 12.40 17.95
C VAL A 151 7.30 12.77 19.37
N ARG A 152 6.66 13.92 19.57
CA ARG A 152 6.16 14.34 20.89
C ARG A 152 5.15 13.35 21.46
N ASP A 153 4.28 12.81 20.62
CA ASP A 153 3.26 11.88 21.08
C ASP A 153 3.83 10.49 21.39
N LEU A 154 4.81 10.03 20.60
CA LEU A 154 5.49 8.75 20.79
C LEU A 154 6.45 8.79 21.98
N LEU A 155 7.31 9.81 22.02
CA LEU A 155 8.44 9.94 22.92
C LEU A 155 8.23 11.03 23.96
N GLY A 156 7.01 11.52 24.18
CA GLY A 156 6.65 12.54 25.20
C GLY A 156 7.52 13.81 25.21
N GLN A 157 8.30 14.06 24.15
CA GLN A 157 9.36 15.05 24.09
C GLN A 157 9.24 15.82 22.78
N SER A 158 9.25 17.14 22.86
CA SER A 158 9.28 17.98 21.66
C SER A 158 10.70 18.06 21.11
N LEU A 159 10.81 18.13 19.79
CA LEU A 159 12.09 18.45 19.14
C LEU A 159 12.54 19.86 19.52
N PRO A 160 13.82 20.07 19.89
CA PRO A 160 14.37 21.40 20.10
C PRO A 160 14.27 22.26 18.83
N ALA A 161 14.03 23.56 18.99
CA ALA A 161 13.99 24.48 17.88
C ALA A 161 15.33 24.50 17.14
N GLY A 162 15.29 24.34 15.82
CA GLY A 162 16.49 24.28 14.96
C GLY A 162 17.07 22.88 14.72
N GLU A 163 16.59 21.86 15.43
CA GLU A 163 16.90 20.45 15.14
C GLU A 163 15.83 19.78 14.27
N GLU A 164 14.80 20.52 13.86
CA GLU A 164 13.71 20.00 13.04
C GLU A 164 14.19 19.67 11.60
N PRO A 165 13.56 18.69 10.93
CA PRO A 165 13.79 18.46 9.49
C PRO A 165 13.53 19.75 8.67
N PRO A 166 14.01 19.85 7.43
CA PRO A 166 13.72 21.00 6.57
C PRO A 166 12.21 21.33 6.49
N VAL A 167 11.89 22.62 6.38
CA VAL A 167 10.50 23.08 6.22
C VAL A 167 9.94 22.64 4.87
N ASP A 168 8.65 22.30 4.87
CA ASP A 168 7.96 21.82 3.68
C ASP A 168 7.59 22.95 2.73
N GLY A 169 7.73 22.67 1.43
CA GLY A 169 7.23 23.56 0.39
C GLY A 169 5.73 23.37 0.17
N ALA A 170 4.99 24.47 0.04
CA ALA A 170 3.54 24.47 -0.16
C ALA A 170 3.06 24.02 -1.56
N GLY A 171 3.97 23.51 -2.40
CA GLY A 171 3.66 22.99 -3.74
C GLY A 171 3.06 23.98 -4.74
N GLY A 172 2.95 25.27 -4.39
CA GLY A 172 2.27 26.30 -5.19
C GLY A 172 0.80 26.55 -4.80
N GLU A 173 0.16 25.59 -4.12
CA GLU A 173 -1.26 25.65 -3.72
C GLU A 173 -1.48 26.24 -2.32
N GLY A 174 -0.40 26.57 -1.60
CA GLY A 174 -0.46 27.24 -0.29
C GLY A 174 -0.67 26.32 0.91
N PHE A 175 -0.73 25.01 0.70
CA PHE A 175 -0.81 24.00 1.75
C PHE A 175 0.48 23.18 1.81
N ASP A 176 0.99 22.94 3.02
CA ASP A 176 2.17 22.11 3.28
C ASP A 176 1.87 20.60 3.30
N THR A 177 0.60 20.21 3.18
CA THR A 177 0.13 18.81 3.23
C THR A 177 -0.12 18.18 1.86
N VAL A 178 0.24 18.88 0.78
CA VAL A 178 0.09 18.38 -0.59
C VAL A 178 1.07 17.23 -0.83
N GLY A 179 0.55 16.02 -1.10
CA GLY A 179 1.37 14.83 -1.27
C GLY A 179 2.44 14.96 -2.36
N ASP A 180 2.10 15.65 -3.46
CA ASP A 180 3.00 15.84 -4.61
C ASP A 180 4.21 16.75 -4.30
N SER A 181 4.13 17.61 -3.27
CA SER A 181 5.27 18.44 -2.84
C SER A 181 6.08 17.82 -1.70
N LEU A 182 5.59 16.74 -1.09
CA LEU A 182 6.18 16.09 0.08
C LEU A 182 7.00 14.85 -0.30
N PHE A 183 7.93 15.02 -1.23
CA PHE A 183 8.93 14.00 -1.55
C PHE A 183 10.04 13.96 -0.47
N THR A 184 10.66 12.79 -0.30
CA THR A 184 11.81 12.61 0.60
C THR A 184 13.09 12.89 -0.18
N SER A 185 13.79 13.98 0.16
CA SER A 185 15.13 14.25 -0.38
C SER A 185 16.22 13.60 0.47
N THR A 186 17.45 13.53 -0.07
CA THR A 186 18.62 13.04 0.68
C THR A 186 18.82 13.80 2.00
N LEU A 187 18.64 15.12 1.98
CA LEU A 187 18.73 15.97 3.17
C LEU A 187 17.69 15.59 4.24
N HIS A 188 16.46 15.25 3.84
CA HIS A 188 15.45 14.75 4.79
C HIS A 188 15.89 13.42 5.41
N THR A 189 16.44 12.52 4.60
CA THR A 189 16.89 11.21 5.08
C THR A 189 18.01 11.36 6.11
N GLU A 190 19.00 12.20 5.83
CA GLU A 190 20.09 12.51 6.77
C GLU A 190 19.56 13.14 8.07
N ALA A 191 18.65 14.11 7.97
CA ALA A 191 18.05 14.75 9.14
C ALA A 191 17.25 13.75 9.99
N TYR A 192 16.46 12.86 9.36
CA TYR A 192 15.68 11.86 10.09
C TYR A 192 16.57 10.85 10.84
N LEU A 193 17.66 10.40 10.22
CA LEU A 193 18.60 9.48 10.87
C LEU A 193 19.29 10.12 12.07
N LEU A 194 19.80 11.36 11.91
CA LEU A 194 20.42 12.11 13.01
C LEU A 194 19.44 12.37 14.16
N LEU A 195 18.19 12.73 13.82
CA LEU A 195 17.15 12.95 14.82
C LEU A 195 16.77 11.67 15.54
N ALA A 196 16.70 10.53 14.83
CA ALA A 196 16.39 9.25 15.43
C ALA A 196 17.41 8.87 16.51
N ASP A 197 18.71 8.98 16.20
CA ASP A 197 19.78 8.70 17.17
C ASP A 197 19.66 9.58 18.42
N GLN A 198 19.51 10.90 18.23
CA GLN A 198 19.38 11.84 19.34
C GLN A 198 18.13 11.60 20.20
N LEU A 199 17.02 11.26 19.55
CA LEU A 199 15.76 10.96 20.24
C LEU A 199 15.86 9.67 21.05
N VAL A 200 16.53 8.65 20.50
CA VAL A 200 16.80 7.39 21.20
C VAL A 200 17.70 7.63 22.41
N ASP A 201 18.80 8.36 22.24
CA ASP A 201 19.73 8.66 23.35
C ASP A 201 19.07 9.44 24.49
N ARG A 202 18.21 10.41 24.15
CA ARG A 202 17.43 11.18 25.14
C ARG A 202 16.38 10.32 25.82
N ALA A 203 15.69 9.45 25.07
CA ALA A 203 14.69 8.55 25.62
C ALA A 203 15.32 7.45 26.50
N LEU A 204 16.50 6.94 26.13
CA LEU A 204 17.19 5.82 26.75
C LEU A 204 18.62 6.19 27.20
N PRO A 205 18.80 7.00 28.26
CA PRO A 205 20.13 7.41 28.69
C PRO A 205 20.97 6.22 29.17
N ALA A 206 22.21 6.14 28.69
CA ALA A 206 23.18 5.09 29.01
C ALA A 206 23.45 4.98 30.52
N GLY A 207 23.56 3.74 31.01
CA GLY A 207 23.81 3.39 32.42
C GLY A 207 22.59 2.84 33.17
N ARG A 208 21.35 3.15 32.75
CA ARG A 208 20.13 2.57 33.35
C ARG A 208 19.77 1.19 32.79
N MET A 209 20.16 0.89 31.55
CA MET A 209 19.92 -0.41 30.90
C MET A 209 20.67 -1.56 31.59
N GLU A 210 21.95 -1.36 31.93
CA GLU A 210 22.75 -2.32 32.70
C GLU A 210 22.17 -2.56 34.10
N GLN A 211 21.72 -1.50 34.77
CA GLN A 211 21.05 -1.59 36.07
C GLN A 211 19.72 -2.37 35.99
N TRP A 212 18.96 -2.19 34.91
CA TRP A 212 17.70 -2.91 34.66
C TRP A 212 17.92 -4.38 34.31
N LEU A 213 18.88 -4.69 33.42
CA LEU A 213 19.23 -6.05 33.01
C LEU A 213 19.88 -6.86 34.14
N SER A 214 20.47 -6.19 35.14
CA SER A 214 21.08 -6.82 36.31
C SER A 214 20.08 -7.33 37.38
N GLY A 215 18.76 -7.20 37.16
CA GLY A 215 17.74 -7.90 37.95
C GLY A 215 17.36 -7.28 39.31
N ALA A 216 17.75 -6.05 39.60
CA ALA A 216 17.45 -5.38 40.88
C ALA A 216 16.02 -4.77 40.98
N GLY A 217 15.01 -5.42 40.39
CA GLY A 217 13.70 -4.82 40.09
C GLY A 217 12.47 -5.38 40.81
N GLU A 218 12.62 -6.17 41.87
CA GLU A 218 11.47 -6.90 42.45
C GLU A 218 10.56 -6.04 43.37
N GLN A 219 10.84 -4.74 43.57
CA GLN A 219 9.99 -3.85 44.40
C GLN A 219 9.92 -2.39 43.91
N SER A 220 9.97 -2.12 42.60
CA SER A 220 10.24 -0.77 42.09
C SER A 220 9.06 -0.02 41.46
N GLY A 221 7.82 -0.51 41.61
CA GLY A 221 6.63 0.12 41.00
C GLY A 221 6.35 1.56 41.47
N GLY A 222 6.81 1.94 42.67
CA GLY A 222 6.60 3.29 43.22
C GLY A 222 7.70 4.31 42.91
N VAL A 223 8.94 3.85 42.69
CA VAL A 223 10.13 4.73 42.55
C VAL A 223 10.37 5.13 41.09
N LEU A 224 10.00 4.26 40.15
CA LEU A 224 10.11 4.54 38.71
C LEU A 224 9.25 5.74 38.29
N ARG A 225 8.15 6.03 39.02
CA ARG A 225 7.17 7.05 38.62
C ARG A 225 7.70 8.48 38.78
N GLY A 226 8.72 8.67 39.62
CA GLY A 226 9.40 9.94 39.81
C GLY A 226 10.70 10.10 39.01
N LEU A 227 11.18 9.05 38.35
CA LEU A 227 12.48 9.01 37.66
C LEU A 227 12.39 8.89 36.13
N LEU A 228 11.22 8.53 35.62
CA LEU A 228 10.94 8.42 34.21
C LEU A 228 10.05 9.59 33.78
N SER A 229 10.43 10.28 32.71
CA SER A 229 9.52 11.22 32.05
C SER A 229 8.32 10.45 31.49
N GLU A 230 7.17 11.11 31.30
CA GLU A 230 5.97 10.53 30.67
C GLU A 230 6.27 9.76 29.37
N SER A 231 7.28 10.21 28.63
CA SER A 231 7.83 9.56 27.46
C SER A 231 8.44 8.18 27.67
N GLN A 232 9.20 8.04 28.75
CA GLN A 232 9.87 6.81 29.13
C GLN A 232 8.84 5.81 29.66
N TRP A 233 7.79 6.28 30.35
CA TRP A 233 6.66 5.45 30.72
C TRP A 233 5.90 4.89 29.52
N ARG A 234 5.58 5.71 28.50
CA ARG A 234 4.89 5.24 27.29
C ARG A 234 5.64 4.15 26.53
N LEU A 235 6.97 4.17 26.59
CA LEU A 235 7.82 3.17 25.92
C LEU A 235 8.13 1.94 26.78
N LEU A 236 8.21 2.09 28.11
CA LEU A 236 8.78 1.06 29.00
C LEU A 236 7.77 0.37 29.92
N ASP A 237 6.58 0.94 30.18
CA ASP A 237 5.57 0.31 31.08
C ASP A 237 4.98 -0.98 30.48
N THR A 238 4.98 -1.08 29.16
CA THR A 238 4.44 -2.25 28.44
C THR A 238 5.31 -3.51 28.58
N ALA A 239 6.54 -3.37 29.10
CA ALA A 239 7.46 -4.48 29.30
C ALA A 239 7.43 -5.05 30.72
N ALA A 240 6.71 -4.43 31.67
CA ALA A 240 6.84 -4.73 33.09
C ALA A 240 5.96 -5.89 33.63
N SER A 241 5.17 -6.57 32.79
CA SER A 241 4.50 -7.82 33.20
C SER A 241 4.79 -8.97 32.24
N ALA A 242 5.53 -9.95 32.75
CA ALA A 242 6.03 -11.11 32.06
C ALA A 242 4.96 -12.20 31.84
N ASP A 243 4.35 -12.21 30.65
CA ASP A 243 3.94 -13.38 29.86
C ASP A 243 3.56 -12.92 28.43
N ALA A 244 3.46 -13.85 27.46
CA ALA A 244 3.14 -13.49 26.06
C ALA A 244 1.77 -12.80 25.91
N ALA A 245 0.82 -13.12 26.80
CA ALA A 245 -0.49 -12.49 26.87
C ALA A 245 -0.39 -11.03 27.38
N GLY A 246 0.49 -10.76 28.34
CA GLY A 246 0.82 -9.44 28.85
C GLY A 246 1.46 -8.56 27.81
N VAL A 247 2.42 -9.09 27.04
CA VAL A 247 3.05 -8.37 25.91
C VAL A 247 2.00 -8.02 24.85
N GLN A 248 1.16 -8.98 24.44
CA GLN A 248 0.12 -8.72 23.44
C GLN A 248 -0.91 -7.68 23.94
N SER A 249 -1.31 -7.76 25.21
CA SER A 249 -2.20 -6.78 25.82
C SER A 249 -1.58 -5.38 25.90
N ALA A 250 -0.28 -5.31 26.19
CA ALA A 250 0.45 -4.05 26.27
C ALA A 250 0.64 -3.40 24.88
N VAL A 251 0.93 -4.22 23.86
CA VAL A 251 0.95 -3.80 22.45
C VAL A 251 -0.43 -3.30 22.02
N GLN A 252 -1.51 -4.04 22.32
CA GLN A 252 -2.89 -3.61 22.05
C GLN A 252 -3.22 -2.25 22.67
N GLN A 253 -2.84 -2.02 23.93
CA GLN A 253 -3.08 -0.74 24.61
C GLN A 253 -2.32 0.41 23.94
N LEU A 254 -1.07 0.16 23.53
CA LEU A 254 -0.26 1.14 22.83
C LEU A 254 -0.88 1.46 21.46
N ILE A 255 -1.16 0.44 20.64
CA ILE A 255 -1.78 0.61 19.31
C ILE A 255 -3.14 1.28 19.44
N ALA A 256 -4.00 0.91 20.40
CA ALA A 256 -5.31 1.53 20.61
C ALA A 256 -5.22 3.03 20.93
N GLY A 257 -4.17 3.46 21.65
CA GLY A 257 -3.88 4.87 21.90
C GLY A 257 -3.58 5.66 20.63
N PHE A 258 -2.90 5.06 19.66
CA PHE A 258 -2.61 5.67 18.35
C PHE A 258 -3.77 5.49 17.34
N ALA A 259 -4.46 4.36 17.37
CA ALA A 259 -5.48 3.98 16.41
C ALA A 259 -6.73 4.87 16.44
N ARG A 260 -7.07 5.48 17.59
CA ARG A 260 -8.12 6.51 17.67
C ARG A 260 -7.86 7.73 16.77
N ARG A 261 -6.62 7.92 16.30
CA ARG A 261 -6.24 9.01 15.41
C ARG A 261 -6.10 8.59 13.95
N ALA A 262 -5.83 7.30 13.71
CA ALA A 262 -5.85 6.72 12.37
C ALA A 262 -7.29 6.53 11.86
N TRP A 263 -8.20 6.17 12.76
CA TRP A 263 -9.60 5.92 12.45
C TRP A 263 -10.48 7.05 12.98
N ARG A 264 -11.43 7.52 12.15
CA ARG A 264 -12.49 8.44 12.61
C ARG A 264 -13.53 7.78 13.52
N ARG A 265 -13.33 6.51 13.87
CA ARG A 265 -14.14 5.69 14.78
C ARG A 265 -13.22 4.98 15.78
N PRO A 266 -13.74 4.48 16.91
CA PRO A 266 -12.99 3.56 17.75
C PRO A 266 -12.48 2.35 16.93
N PRO A 267 -11.21 1.94 17.11
CA PRO A 267 -10.69 0.74 16.47
C PRO A 267 -11.42 -0.51 16.99
N THR A 268 -11.64 -1.50 16.14
CA THR A 268 -12.19 -2.81 16.54
C THR A 268 -11.09 -3.67 17.18
N GLU A 269 -11.45 -4.69 17.96
CA GLU A 269 -10.46 -5.58 18.59
C GLU A 269 -9.56 -6.28 17.57
N GLU A 270 -10.10 -6.66 16.40
CA GLU A 270 -9.36 -7.24 15.27
C GLU A 270 -8.32 -6.27 14.67
N GLU A 271 -8.49 -4.95 14.84
CA GLU A 271 -7.57 -3.94 14.31
C GLU A 271 -6.41 -3.60 15.26
N VAL A 272 -6.49 -4.04 16.53
CA VAL A 272 -5.47 -3.82 17.56
C VAL A 272 -4.81 -5.12 18.04
N THR A 273 -5.28 -6.29 17.62
CA THR A 273 -4.73 -7.62 17.97
C THR A 273 -3.52 -8.02 17.14
#